data_AF-A0AAP3DII3-F1
#
_entry.id   AF-A0AAP3DII3-F1
#
_cell.length_a   1.000
_cell.length_b   1.000
_cell.length_c   1.000
_cell.angle_alpha   90.00
_cell.angle_beta   90.00
_cell.angle_gamma   90.00
#
_symmetry.space_group_name_H-M   'P 1'
#
loop_
_entity.id
_entity.type
_entity.pdbx_description
1 polymer ?
#
loop_
_entity_poly.entity_id
_entity_poly.type
_entity_poly.pdbx_seq_one_letter_code
_entity_poly.pdbx_strand_id
1 'polypeptide(L)' 'MPRQLDEELVDYCEQCGEGIYKEKIVWKLGANLFCKTQCLLGYLGAEEIRAEDI' A
#
# COMPACT_ATOMS: atom_id res chain seq x y z
N MET A 1 8.49 13.97 27.78
CA MET A 1 9.03 12.77 27.11
C MET A 1 8.35 12.70 25.75
N PRO A 2 9.08 12.72 24.62
CA PRO A 2 8.42 12.58 23.33
C PRO A 2 7.81 11.18 23.25
N ARG A 3 6.55 11.07 22.82
CA ARG A 3 5.88 9.78 22.58
C ARG A 3 6.66 9.10 21.45
N GLN A 4 7.45 8.07 21.76
CA GLN A 4 7.89 7.13 20.75
C GLN A 4 6.61 6.48 20.23
N LEU A 5 6.25 6.78 18.98
CA LEU A 5 5.24 6.00 18.27
C LEU A 5 5.83 4.60 18.14
N ASP A 6 5.34 3.67 18.95
CA ASP A 6 5.63 2.26 18.77
C ASP A 6 5.04 1.87 17.40
N GLU A 7 5.89 1.89 16.37
CA GLU A 7 5.54 1.44 15.02
C GLU A 7 5.33 -0.08 15.06
N GLU A 8 4.16 -0.49 15.52
CA GLU A 8 3.74 -1.89 15.55
C GLU A 8 3.46 -2.35 14.12
N LEU A 9 4.28 -3.27 13.62
CA LEU A 9 4.08 -3.91 12.32
C LEU A 9 2.85 -4.82 12.39
N VAL A 10 1.91 -4.60 11.47
CA VAL A 10 0.64 -5.35 11.37
C VAL A 10 0.72 -6.41 10.27
N ASP A 11 1.23 -6.04 9.09
CA ASP A 11 1.30 -6.92 7.91
C ASP A 11 2.32 -6.38 6.89
N TYR A 12 2.37 -6.97 5.69
CA TYR A 12 3.18 -6.52 4.57
C TYR A 12 2.32 -6.22 3.33
N CYS A 13 2.80 -5.32 2.48
CA CYS A 13 2.18 -5.03 1.20
C CYS A 13 2.37 -6.22 0.23
N GLU A 14 1.27 -6.72 -0.34
CA GLU A 14 1.30 -7.86 -1.26
C GLU A 14 2.10 -7.58 -2.54
N GLN A 15 2.13 -6.32 -2.99
CA GLN A 15 2.81 -5.95 -4.24
C GLN A 15 4.30 -5.63 -4.08
N CYS A 16 4.69 -4.91 -3.02
CA CYS A 16 6.07 -4.43 -2.86
C CYS A 16 6.79 -4.94 -1.61
N GLY A 17 6.12 -5.69 -0.74
CA GLY A 17 6.71 -6.24 0.48
C GLY A 17 7.02 -5.21 1.58
N GLU A 18 6.65 -3.93 1.41
CA GLU A 18 6.82 -2.91 2.46
C GLU A 18 5.97 -3.23 3.68
N GLY A 19 6.51 -2.96 4.88
CA GLY A 19 5.78 -3.08 6.13
C GLY A 19 4.56 -2.17 6.22
N ILE A 20 3.46 -2.71 6.74
CA ILE A 20 2.25 -2.01 7.10
C ILE A 20 2.22 -1.90 8.62
N TYR A 21 2.34 -0.68 9.11
CA TYR A 21 2.35 -0.39 10.54
C TYR A 21 0.97 0.09 11.00
N LYS A 22 0.74 0.03 12.31
CA LYS A 22 -0.49 0.50 12.95
C LYS A 22 -0.81 1.94 12.54
N GLU A 23 -2.09 2.23 12.39
CA GLU A 23 -2.65 3.53 11.95
C GLU A 23 -2.31 3.95 10.50
N LYS A 24 -1.47 3.20 9.77
CA LYS A 24 -1.23 3.45 8.34
C LYS A 24 -2.50 3.16 7.53
N ILE A 25 -2.91 4.13 6.72
CA ILE A 25 -4.00 3.92 5.75
C ILE A 25 -3.50 2.98 4.66
N VAL A 26 -4.26 1.92 4.40
CA VAL A 26 -3.95 0.89 3.40
C VAL A 26 -5.18 0.56 2.56
N TRP A 27 -4.95 -0.10 1.43
CA TRP A 27 -6.00 -0.62 0.57
C TRP A 27 -6.15 -2.13 0.76
N LYS A 28 -7.38 -2.63 0.80
CA LYS A 28 -7.69 -4.07 0.91
C LYS A 28 -8.47 -4.53 -0.32
N LEU A 29 -8.02 -5.63 -0.94
CA LEU A 29 -8.72 -6.31 -2.03
C LEU A 29 -8.76 -7.82 -1.72
N GLY A 30 -9.95 -8.34 -1.39
CA GLY A 30 -10.07 -9.72 -0.92
C GLY A 30 -9.26 -9.95 0.36
N ALA A 31 -8.28 -10.86 0.29
CA ALA A 31 -7.36 -11.16 1.39
C ALA A 31 -6.06 -10.33 1.36
N ASN A 32 -5.82 -9.55 0.30
CA ASN A 32 -4.55 -8.87 0.08
C ASN A 32 -4.57 -7.42 0.56
N LEU A 33 -3.45 -6.94 1.10
CA LEU A 33 -3.25 -5.57 1.57
C LEU A 33 -2.20 -4.82 0.74
N PHE A 34 -2.42 -3.53 0.50
CA PHE A 34 -1.53 -2.68 -0.30
C PHE A 34 -1.21 -1.36 0.40
N CYS A 35 0.07 -1.01 0.48
CA CYS A 35 0.53 0.15 1.25
C CYS A 35 0.28 1.51 0.57
N LYS A 36 0.05 1.54 -0.76
CA LYS A 36 -0.15 2.75 -1.56
C LYS A 36 -1.01 2.47 -2.78
N THR A 37 -1.67 3.49 -3.31
CA THR A 37 -2.59 3.37 -4.45
C THR A 37 -1.92 2.74 -5.67
N GLN A 38 -0.66 3.11 -5.95
CA GLN A 38 0.12 2.52 -7.05
C GLN A 38 0.34 1.00 -6.89
N CYS A 39 0.48 0.48 -5.67
CA CYS A 39 0.59 -0.95 -5.43
C CYS A 39 -0.72 -1.68 -5.74
N LEU A 40 -1.86 -1.10 -5.36
CA LEU A 40 -3.17 -1.65 -5.70
C LEU A 40 -3.39 -1.62 -7.23
N LEU A 41 -3.12 -0.48 -7.87
CA LEU A 41 -3.29 -0.32 -9.32
C LEU A 41 -2.38 -1.29 -10.09
N GLY A 42 -1.11 -1.40 -9.71
CA GLY A 42 -0.17 -2.36 -10.29
C GLY A 42 -0.62 -3.81 -10.11
N TYR A 43 -1.16 -4.18 -8.94
CA TYR A 43 -1.71 -5.51 -8.70
C TYR A 43 -2.95 -5.79 -9.57
N LEU A 44 -3.78 -4.77 -9.82
CA LEU A 44 -4.94 -4.86 -10.72
C LEU A 44 -4.55 -4.84 -12.21
N GLY A 45 -3.27 -4.70 -12.54
CA GLY A 45 -2.77 -4.59 -13.92
C GLY A 45 -3.11 -3.25 -14.59
N ALA A 46 -3.43 -2.22 -13.81
CA ALA A 46 -3.64 -0.87 -14.34
C ALA A 46 -2.30 -0.20 -14.64
N GLU A 47 -2.22 0.44 -15.81
CA GLU A 47 -1.06 1.20 -16.25
C GLU A 47 -1.37 2.70 -16.18
N GLU A 48 -0.41 3.48 -15.66
CA GLU A 48 -0.48 4.93 -15.73
C GLU A 48 -0.02 5.35 -17.13
N ILE A 49 -0.97 5.74 -17.96
CA ILE A 49 -0.72 6.31 -19.29
C ILE A 49 -1.06 7.80 -19.28
N ARG A 50 -0.40 8.58 -20.14
CA ARG A 50 -0.84 9.94 -20.42
C ARG A 50 -2.01 9.88 -21.38
N ALA A 51 -2.96 10.82 -21.25
CA ALA A 51 -4.12 10.85 -22.15
C ALA A 51 -3.73 11.03 -23.63
N GLU A 52 -2.55 11.61 -23.90
CA GLU A 52 -1.98 11.73 -25.26
C GLU A 52 -1.44 10.42 -25.85
N ASP A 53 -1.25 9.38 -25.02
CA ASP A 53 -0.72 8.07 -25.42
C ASP A 53 -1.81 6.99 -25.64
N ILE A 54 -3.09 7.40 -25.72
CA ILE A 54 -4.25 6.51 -25.98
C ILE A 54 -4.40 6.20 -27.47
#